data_AF-A0A7V6PDF6-F1
#
_entry.id   AF-A0A7V6PDF6-F1
#
_cell.length_a   1.000
_cell.length_b   1.000
_cell.length_c   1.000
_cell.angle_alpha   90.00
_cell.angle_beta   90.00
_cell.angle_gamma   90.00
#
_symmetry.space_group_name_H-M   'P 1'
#
loop_
_entity.id
_entity.type
_entity.pdbx_description
1 polymer ?
#
loop_
_entity_poly.entity_id
_entity_poly.type
_entity_poly.pdbx_seq_one_letter_code
_entity_poly.pdbx_strand_id
1 'polypeptide(L)' 'MSSEITVGQALIRLLEAYDVDTVFGIPGVHTAELYRGLAGSRIR' A
#
# COMPACT_ATOMS: atom_id res chain seq x y z
N MET A 1 -22.24 -7.03 3.78
CA MET A 1 -21.06 -6.71 4.62
C MET A 1 -20.42 -5.50 3.99
N SER A 2 -20.34 -4.37 4.71
CA SER A 2 -19.48 -3.26 4.30
C SER A 2 -18.07 -3.82 4.20
N SER A 3 -17.50 -3.89 2.99
CA SER A 3 -16.12 -4.33 2.81
C SER A 3 -15.21 -3.17 3.23
N GLU A 4 -14.96 -3.02 4.53
CA GLU A 4 -14.03 -2.01 5.03
C GLU A 4 -12.64 -2.32 4.49
N ILE A 5 -12.10 -1.38 3.71
CA ILE A 5 -10.72 -1.46 3.24
C ILE A 5 -9.79 -1.07 4.37
N THR A 6 -8.66 -1.77 4.49
CA THR A 6 -7.67 -1.45 5.50
C THR A 6 -6.89 -0.17 5.12
N VAL A 7 -6.23 0.47 6.07
CA VAL A 7 -5.49 1.73 5.81
C VAL A 7 -4.39 1.54 4.75
N GLY A 8 -3.68 0.42 4.80
CA GLY A 8 -2.67 0.02 3.82
C GLY A 8 -3.26 -0.18 2.43
N GLN A 9 -4.44 -0.80 2.31
CA GLN A 9 -5.13 -0.91 1.01
C GLN A 9 -5.54 0.44 0.46
N ALA A 10 -6.08 1.33 1.31
CA ALA A 10 -6.43 2.69 0.91
C ALA A 10 -5.19 3.48 0.47
N LEU A 11 -4.07 3.34 1.19
CA LEU A 11 -2.81 4.00 0.87
C LEU A 11 -2.24 3.55 -0.47
N ILE A 12 -2.23 2.24 -0.78
CA ILE A 12 -1.76 1.75 -2.08
C ILE A 12 -2.62 2.28 -3.23
N ARG A 13 -3.95 2.24 -3.09
CA ARG A 13 -4.85 2.81 -4.10
C ARG A 13 -4.59 4.29 -4.35
N LEU A 14 -4.27 5.03 -3.28
CA LEU A 14 -3.95 6.44 -3.38
C LEU A 14 -2.63 6.65 -4.13
N LEU A 15 -1.58 5.89 -3.81
CA LEU A 15 -0.28 5.95 -4.50
C LEU A 15 -0.42 5.63 -5.99
N GLU A 16 -1.20 4.59 -6.34
CA GLU A 16 -1.48 4.25 -7.75
C GLU A 16 -2.27 5.37 -8.45
N ALA A 17 -3.22 6.01 -7.78
CA ALA A 17 -3.98 7.13 -8.33
C ALA A 17 -3.14 8.40 -8.55
N TYR A 18 -1.99 8.50 -7.87
CA TYR A 18 -0.99 9.55 -8.06
C TYR A 18 0.11 9.15 -9.06
N ASP A 19 -0.07 8.03 -9.79
CA ASP A 19 0.91 7.50 -10.75
C ASP A 19 2.29 7.23 -10.13
N VAL A 20 2.33 6.90 -8.83
CA VAL A 20 3.57 6.46 -8.16
C VAL A 20 3.92 5.06 -8.65
N ASP A 21 5.08 4.90 -9.26
CA ASP A 21 5.59 3.60 -9.72
C ASP A 21 6.63 2.97 -8.80
N THR A 22 7.30 3.75 -7.95
CA THR A 22 8.43 3.30 -7.13
C THR A 22 8.36 3.88 -5.71
N VAL A 23 8.57 3.04 -4.68
CA VAL A 23 8.59 3.45 -3.26
C VAL A 23 9.77 2.84 -2.53
N PHE A 24 10.55 3.67 -1.84
CA PHE A 24 11.64 3.23 -0.96
C PHE A 24 11.19 3.22 0.50
N GLY A 25 11.63 2.22 1.27
CA GLY A 25 11.37 2.18 2.70
C GLY A 25 12.15 1.11 3.45
N ILE A 26 12.05 1.15 4.78
CA ILE A 26 12.56 0.11 5.68
C ILE A 26 11.36 -0.60 6.33
N PRO A 27 11.28 -1.94 6.29
CA PRO A 27 10.17 -2.69 6.86
C PRO A 27 10.20 -2.67 8.40
N GLY A 28 9.03 -2.57 9.02
CA GLY A 28 8.83 -2.57 10.47
C GLY A 28 7.38 -2.83 10.86
N VAL A 29 7.11 -3.05 12.16
CA VAL A 29 5.78 -3.41 12.67
C VAL A 29 4.70 -2.38 12.27
N HIS A 30 5.03 -1.09 12.34
CA HIS A 30 4.11 0.00 12.00
C HIS A 30 3.93 0.21 10.49
N THR A 31 4.80 -0.35 9.65
CA THR A 31 4.73 -0.22 8.18
C THR A 31 4.31 -1.51 7.49
N ALA A 32 4.18 -2.62 8.23
CA ALA A 32 3.92 -3.95 7.66
C ALA A 32 2.69 -4.01 6.74
N GLU A 33 1.65 -3.22 7.02
CA GLU A 33 0.45 -3.19 6.19
C GLU A 33 0.67 -2.54 4.82
N LEU A 34 1.50 -1.49 4.75
CA LEU A 34 1.91 -0.88 3.49
C LEU A 34 2.62 -1.92 2.61
N TYR A 35 3.61 -2.64 3.16
CA TYR A 35 4.34 -3.67 2.42
C TYR A 35 3.47 -4.83 1.96
N ARG A 36 2.48 -5.25 2.77
CA ARG A 36 1.47 -6.24 2.33
C ARG A 36 0.66 -5.73 1.13
N GLY A 37 0.30 -4.45 1.14
CA GLY A 37 -0.38 -3.82 0.02
C GLY A 37 0.50 -3.73 -1.24
N LEU A 38 1.78 -3.41 -1.09
CA LEU A 38 2.75 -3.34 -2.20
C LEU A 38 2.92 -4.69 -2.92
N ALA A 39 2.88 -5.81 -2.17
CA ALA A 39 3.01 -7.15 -2.76
C ALA A 39 1.90 -7.47 -3.79
N GLY A 40 0.74 -6.80 -3.72
CA GLY A 40 -0.36 -6.95 -4.66
C GLY A 40 -0.47 -5.84 -5.71
N SER A 41 0.44 -4.85 -5.71
CA SER A 41 0.38 -3.68 -6.59
C SER A 41 1.43 -3.73 -7.71
N ARG A 42 1.33 -2.77 -8.63
CA ARG A 42 2.33 -2.58 -9.70
C ARG A 42 3.55 -1.76 -9.25
N ILE A 43 3.49 -1.18 -8.05
CA ILE A 43 4.54 -0.33 -7.46
C ILE A 43 5.77 -1.20 -7.11
N ARG A 44 6.98 -0.66 -7.27
CA ARG A 44 8.25 -1.36 -7.05
C ARG A 44 9.15 -0.73 -5.98
#